data_AF-A0A7Y5C566-F1
#
_entry.id   AF-A0A7Y5C566-F1
#
_cell.length_a   1.000
_cell.length_b   1.000
_cell.length_c   1.000
_cell.angle_alpha   90.00
_cell.angle_beta   90.00
_cell.angle_gamma   90.00
#
_symmetry.space_group_name_H-M   'P 1'
#
loop_
_entity.id
_entity.type
_entity.pdbx_description
1 polymer ?
#
loop_
_entity_poly.entity_id
_entity_poly.type
_entity_poly.pdbx_seq_one_letter_code
_entity_poly.pdbx_strand_id
1 'polypeptide(L)'
;MLRVNIHEIPDELRNAIDRVASTGARIGIELSNGSIAGLVPLEDLELAQRVEDCIDNQAADAALAEGGEVIPWEVVKKALNL
;
A
#
# COMPACT_ATOMS: atom_id res chain seq x y z
N MET A 1 -8.88 8.07 8.76
CA MET A 1 -8.76 6.61 8.91
C MET A 1 -9.97 6.10 9.68
N LEU A 2 -10.74 5.18 9.11
CA LEU A 2 -11.84 4.54 9.84
C LEU A 2 -11.22 3.53 10.83
N ARG A 3 -11.63 3.59 12.09
CA ARG A 3 -11.27 2.58 13.10
C ARG A 3 -12.55 1.83 13.44
N VAL A 4 -12.54 0.52 13.26
CA VAL A 4 -13.68 -0.35 13.57
C VAL A 4 -13.26 -1.23 14.74
N ASN A 5 -14.14 -1.40 15.73
CA ASN A 5 -13.87 -2.30 16.84
C ASN A 5 -14.03 -3.75 16.37
N ILE A 6 -13.11 -4.63 16.76
CA ILE A 6 -13.18 -6.05 16.41
C ILE A 6 -14.46 -6.72 16.94
N HIS A 7 -15.07 -6.21 18.01
CA HIS A 7 -16.35 -6.71 18.56
C HIS A 7 -17.59 -6.32 17.75
N GLU A 8 -17.44 -5.45 16.76
CA GLU A 8 -18.53 -4.96 15.91
C GLU A 8 -18.53 -5.57 14.49
N ILE A 9 -17.58 -6.47 14.20
CA ILE A 9 -17.46 -7.16 12.90
C ILE A 9 -17.99 -8.61 12.96
N PRO A 10 -18.45 -9.16 11.81
CA PRO A 10 -18.88 -10.56 11.71
C PRO A 10 -17.80 -11.55 12.18
N ASP A 11 -18.23 -12.67 12.77
CA ASP A 11 -17.32 -13.67 13.36
C ASP A 11 -16.36 -14.28 12.34
N GLU A 12 -16.78 -14.44 11.08
CA GLU A 12 -15.91 -14.92 10.01
C GLU A 12 -14.74 -13.97 9.73
N LEU A 13 -15.00 -12.65 9.78
CA LEU A 13 -13.97 -11.65 9.59
C LEU A 13 -13.03 -11.60 10.81
N ARG A 14 -13.57 -11.72 12.03
CA ARG A 14 -12.75 -11.85 13.24
C ARG A 14 -11.80 -13.05 13.14
N ASN A 15 -12.32 -14.22 12.79
CA ASN A 15 -11.51 -15.44 12.67
C ASN A 15 -10.41 -15.30 11.62
N ALA A 16 -10.69 -14.62 10.50
CA ALA A 16 -9.69 -14.32 9.49
C ALA A 16 -8.58 -13.40 10.05
N ILE A 17 -8.95 -12.33 10.76
CA ILE A 17 -8.01 -11.41 11.41
C ILE A 17 -7.15 -12.14 12.46
N ASP A 18 -7.78 -12.95 13.31
CA ASP A 18 -7.09 -13.72 14.34
C ASP A 18 -6.07 -14.69 13.74
N ARG A 19 -6.39 -15.29 12.59
CA ARG A 19 -5.46 -16.15 11.84
C ARG A 19 -4.27 -15.37 11.28
N VAL A 20 -4.50 -14.18 10.72
CA VAL A 20 -3.42 -13.28 10.28
C VAL A 20 -2.52 -12.92 11.46
N ALA A 21 -3.10 -12.51 12.59
CA ALA A 21 -2.36 -12.08 13.77
C ALA A 21 -1.58 -13.22 14.46
N SER A 22 -2.13 -14.44 14.48
CA SER A 22 -1.52 -15.58 15.19
C SER A 22 -0.54 -16.39 14.35
N THR A 23 -0.74 -16.46 13.03
CA THR A 23 0.08 -17.32 12.15
C THR A 23 0.89 -16.54 11.11
N GLY A 24 0.71 -15.23 11.00
CA GLY A 24 1.29 -14.44 9.90
C GLY A 24 0.66 -14.77 8.55
N ALA A 25 -0.59 -15.25 8.52
CA ALA A 25 -1.27 -15.59 7.27
C ALA A 25 -1.50 -14.34 6.39
N ARG A 26 -1.56 -14.54 5.08
CA ARG A 26 -1.96 -13.52 4.09
C ARG A 26 -3.20 -14.02 3.38
N ILE A 27 -4.31 -13.30 3.49
CA ILE A 27 -5.63 -13.78 3.08
C ILE A 27 -6.22 -12.80 2.06
N GLY A 28 -6.58 -13.29 0.88
CA GLY A 28 -7.35 -12.53 -0.10
C GLY A 28 -8.86 -12.58 0.22
N ILE A 29 -9.53 -11.44 0.09
CA ILE A 29 -10.99 -11.30 0.18
C ILE A 29 -11.52 -11.16 -1.24
N GLU A 30 -12.41 -12.05 -1.65
CA GLU A 30 -12.97 -12.07 -3.01
C GLU A 30 -14.42 -11.59 -3.04
N LEU A 31 -14.78 -10.85 -4.09
CA LEU A 31 -16.17 -10.53 -4.40
C LEU A 31 -16.46 -10.85 -5.85
N SER A 32 -17.40 -11.77 -6.06
CA SER A 32 -17.89 -12.23 -7.36
C SER A 32 -16.84 -12.96 -8.22
N ASN A 33 -15.73 -12.30 -8.58
CA ASN A 33 -14.84 -12.71 -9.67
C ASN A 33 -13.35 -12.35 -9.43
N GLY A 34 -12.88 -12.25 -8.18
CA GLY A 34 -11.47 -12.01 -7.89
C GLY A 34 -11.21 -11.37 -6.52
N SER A 35 -9.95 -11.37 -6.11
CA SER A 35 -9.51 -10.72 -4.87
C SER A 35 -9.63 -9.20 -4.98
N ILE A 36 -10.46 -8.62 -4.11
CA ILE A 36 -10.74 -7.17 -4.05
C ILE A 36 -10.00 -6.48 -2.90
N ALA A 37 -9.61 -7.25 -1.88
CA ALA A 37 -8.88 -6.75 -0.72
C ALA A 37 -8.00 -7.87 -0.14
N GLY A 38 -7.01 -7.50 0.67
CA GLY A 38 -6.13 -8.43 1.35
C GLY A 38 -6.02 -8.12 2.84
N LEU A 39 -5.94 -9.16 3.65
CA LEU A 39 -5.52 -9.09 5.04
C LEU A 39 -4.08 -9.60 5.13
N VAL A 40 -3.20 -8.77 5.67
CA VAL A 40 -1.80 -9.09 5.91
C VAL A 40 -1.40 -8.63 7.31
N PRO A 41 -0.35 -9.22 7.92
CA PRO A 41 0.25 -8.67 9.12
C PRO A 41 0.67 -7.22 8.90
N LEU A 42 0.57 -6.38 9.94
CA LEU A 42 1.00 -4.98 9.84
C LEU A 42 2.50 -4.86 9.53
N GLU A 43 3.32 -5.74 10.08
CA GLU A 43 4.76 -5.82 9.78
C GLU A 43 5.06 -6.05 8.29
N ASP A 44 4.23 -6.85 7.60
CA ASP A 44 4.38 -7.07 6.17
C ASP A 44 3.99 -5.82 5.37
N LEU A 45 2.92 -5.14 5.77
CA LEU A 45 2.50 -3.88 5.16
C LEU A 45 3.59 -2.81 5.31
N GLU A 46 4.16 -2.69 6.51
CA GLU A 46 5.27 -1.77 6.80
C GLU A 46 6.53 -2.13 6.00
N LEU A 47 6.84 -3.41 5.87
CA LEU A 47 7.96 -3.88 5.05
C LEU A 47 7.74 -3.54 3.57
N ALA A 48 6.53 -3.78 3.05
CA ALA A 48 6.17 -3.47 1.67
C ALA A 48 6.34 -1.96 1.39
N GLN A 49 5.86 -1.10 2.30
CA GLN A 49 6.03 0.35 2.18
C GLN A 49 7.51 0.74 2.16
N ARG A 50 8.32 0.18 3.07
CA ARG A 50 9.77 0.48 3.12
C ARG A 50 10.51 0.07 1.86
N VAL A 51 10.11 -1.04 1.24
CA VAL A 51 10.69 -1.49 -0.04
C VAL A 51 10.29 -0.55 -1.17
N GLU A 52 9.02 -0.16 -1.23
CA GLU A 52 8.52 0.79 -2.23
C GLU A 52 9.19 2.16 -2.08
N ASP A 53 9.23 2.74 -0.88
CA ASP A 53 9.95 3.97 -0.57
C ASP A 53 11.42 3.90 -1.03
N CYS A 54 12.08 2.76 -0.84
CA CYS A 54 13.47 2.57 -1.23
C CYS A 54 13.65 2.60 -2.76
N ILE A 55 12.73 1.98 -3.51
CA ILE A 55 12.75 1.95 -4.97
C ILE A 55 12.45 3.33 -5.53
N ASP A 56 11.45 4.02 -4.99
CA ASP A 56 11.06 5.36 -5.41
C ASP A 56 12.18 6.39 -5.19
N ASN A 57 12.84 6.32 -4.03
CA ASN A 57 14.00 7.18 -3.75
C ASN A 57 15.16 6.89 -4.71
N GLN A 58 15.45 5.62 -5.02
CA GLN A 58 16.47 5.26 -6.02
C GLN A 58 16.13 5.81 -7.40
N ALA A 59 14.86 5.74 -7.81
CA ALA A 59 14.42 6.29 -9.08
C ALA A 59 14.55 7.83 -9.11
N ALA A 60 14.21 8.50 -8.01
CA ALA A 60 14.40 9.95 -7.88
C ALA A 60 15.88 10.35 -7.94
N ASP A 61 16.76 9.64 -7.23
CA ASP A 61 18.20 9.87 -7.26
C ASP A 61 18.79 9.67 -8.65
N ALA A 62 18.36 8.61 -9.36
CA ALA A 62 18.76 8.35 -10.74
C ALA A 62 18.33 9.48 -11.69
N ALA A 63 17.08 9.94 -11.58
CA ALA A 63 16.56 11.04 -12.39
C ALA A 63 17.33 12.36 -12.14
N LEU A 64 17.74 12.62 -10.89
CA LEU A 64 18.60 13.76 -10.58
C LEU A 64 20.01 13.61 -11.18
N ALA A 65 20.55 12.39 -11.20
CA ALA A 65 21.87 12.11 -11.75
C ALA A 65 21.94 12.18 -13.28
N GLU A 66 20.83 11.92 -13.99
CA GLU A 66 20.72 12.09 -15.45
C GLU A 66 20.96 13.55 -15.87
N GLY A 67 20.68 14.51 -14.99
CA GLY A 67 20.80 15.94 -15.26
C GLY A 67 19.73 16.47 -16.22
N GLY A 68 19.97 17.65 -16.80
CA GLY A 68 19.03 18.32 -17.69
C GLY A 68 18.42 19.59 -17.10
N GLU A 69 17.49 20.20 -17.83
CA GLU A 69 16.82 21.42 -17.38
C GLU A 69 15.78 21.09 -16.30
N VAL A 70 15.92 21.71 -15.13
CA VAL A 70 14.95 21.57 -14.05
C VAL A 70 13.69 22.36 -14.40
N ILE A 71 12.60 21.66 -14.65
CA ILE A 71 11.30 22.26 -14.96
C ILE A 71 10.53 22.45 -13.64
N PRO A 72 10.02 23.66 -13.33
CA PRO A 72 9.19 23.88 -12.16
C PRO A 72 7.95 22.97 -12.15
N TRP A 73 7.62 22.42 -10.98
CA TRP A 73 6.51 21.48 -10.82
C TRP A 73 5.15 22.00 -11.33
N GLU A 74 4.90 23.31 -11.17
CA GLU A 74 3.68 23.95 -11.66
C GLU A 74 3.54 23.94 -13.20
N VAL A 75 4.65 23.93 -13.93
CA VAL A 75 4.64 23.80 -15.39
C VAL A 75 4.26 22.37 -15.79
N VAL A 76 4.82 21.37 -15.12
CA VAL A 76 4.57 19.95 -15.36
C VAL A 76 3.12 19.59 -15.04
N LYS A 77 2.60 20.01 -13.88
CA LYS A 77 1.18 19.83 -13.50
C LYS A 77 0.22 20.34 -14.57
N LYS A 78 0.45 21.57 -15.03
CA LYS A 78 -0.37 22.19 -16.07
C LYS A 78 -0.34 21.39 -17.38
N ALA A 79 0.81 20.84 -17.74
CA ALA A 79 0.96 20.01 -18.94
C ALA A 79 0.26 18.64 -18.81
N LEU A 80 0.23 18.07 -17.60
CA LEU A 80 -0.39 16.77 -17.30
C LEU A 80 -1.86 16.87 -16.86
N ASN A 81 -2.41 18.08 -16.77
CA ASN A 81 -3.77 18.35 -16.31
C ASN A 81 -4.05 17.79 -14.90
N LEU A 82 -3.06 17.97 -14.00
CA LEU A 82 -3.09 17.64 -12.57
C LEU A 82 -3.32 18.87 -11.69
#